data_AF-A0A2I0F3F2-F1
#
_entry.id   AF-A0A2I0F3F2-F1
#
_cell.length_a   1.000
_cell.length_b   1.000
_cell.length_c   1.000
_cell.angle_alpha   90.00
_cell.angle_beta   90.00
_cell.angle_gamma   90.00
#
_symmetry.space_group_name_H-M   'P 1'
#
loop_
_entity.id
_entity.type
_entity.pdbx_description
1 polymer ?
#
loop_
_entity_poly.entity_id
_entity_poly.type
_entity_poly.pdbx_seq_one_letter_code
_entity_poly.pdbx_strand_id
1 'polypeptide(L)'
;MKVEPLLEFHFNYSKNRKNAGEVFHALGYFIDAYVEFGQIMADAIGDDLDFEIQLTSVTEGSIKVRFLKFFDAITSPDIFICDLKGEIGTLDQLQAVTAKQNKRLSETLKSNNKYSERIEPTINDLNVALTLEKWTLANKQLQQDESITIGDVDALPGNVISIDTSFRFTGSPKEMFKNFVGKHDGEEYVDVIRSYHRGDQYMWRFQNRKTRLEYNAPIKHKKWLQEFHEGIHQVNPVDCLLIHSSYEVWRINGKDTVTNAKVLEVIDVIKGSDYQHEIIERD
;
A
#
# COMPACT_ATOMS: atom_id res chain seq x y z
N MET A 1 -5.33 30.33 -14.17
CA MET A 1 -4.18 29.41 -14.10
C MET A 1 -4.33 28.58 -12.84
N LYS A 2 -4.45 27.26 -12.94
CA LYS A 2 -4.27 26.40 -11.76
C LYS A 2 -2.79 26.49 -11.39
N VAL A 3 -2.50 26.86 -10.14
CA VAL A 3 -1.14 26.78 -9.62
C VAL A 3 -0.83 25.30 -9.48
N GLU A 4 0.16 24.81 -10.21
CA GLU A 4 0.64 23.44 -10.05
C GLU A 4 1.39 23.35 -8.73
N PRO A 5 1.13 22.33 -7.89
CA PRO A 5 1.80 22.21 -6.60
C PRO A 5 3.29 21.93 -6.84
N LEU A 6 4.14 22.62 -6.08
CA LEU A 6 5.60 22.54 -6.19
C LEU A 6 6.19 21.94 -4.93
N LEU A 7 7.08 20.96 -5.11
CA LEU A 7 7.83 20.28 -4.07
C LEU A 7 9.30 20.73 -4.11
N GLU A 8 9.91 21.02 -2.96
CA GLU A 8 11.31 21.40 -2.83
C GLU A 8 12.08 20.34 -2.00
N PHE A 9 13.14 19.79 -2.59
CA PHE A 9 14.14 19.01 -1.87
C PHE A 9 15.32 19.91 -1.56
N HIS A 10 15.62 20.08 -0.29
CA HIS A 10 16.73 20.89 0.18
C HIS A 10 17.79 19.97 0.76
N PHE A 11 18.88 19.80 0.03
CA PHE A 11 20.04 19.04 0.44
C PHE A 11 21.12 19.99 0.99
N ASN A 12 21.35 19.93 2.30
CA ASN A 12 22.42 20.64 2.97
C ASN A 12 23.69 19.78 2.92
N TYR A 13 24.54 20.02 1.91
CA TYR A 13 25.75 19.23 1.66
C TYR A 13 26.95 19.77 2.44
N SER A 14 27.92 18.91 2.72
CA SER A 14 29.13 19.33 3.41
C SER A 14 29.99 20.20 2.50
N LYS A 15 30.52 21.33 3.00
CA LYS A 15 31.51 22.14 2.26
C LYS A 15 32.79 21.37 1.96
N ASN A 16 33.03 20.27 2.67
CA ASN A 16 34.17 19.39 2.47
C ASN A 16 33.90 18.27 1.46
N ARG A 17 32.69 18.21 0.87
CA ARG A 17 32.31 17.21 -0.12
C ARG A 17 33.19 17.34 -1.36
N LYS A 18 34.04 16.34 -1.59
CA LYS A 18 35.00 16.34 -2.73
C LYS A 18 34.37 15.93 -4.05
N ASN A 19 33.29 15.14 -3.99
CA ASN A 19 32.63 14.59 -5.16
C ASN A 19 31.18 15.09 -5.21
N ALA A 20 30.93 16.08 -6.06
CA ALA A 20 29.59 16.62 -6.27
C ALA A 20 28.62 15.58 -6.84
N GLY A 21 29.12 14.62 -7.62
CA GLY A 21 28.30 13.55 -8.21
C GLY A 21 27.58 12.72 -7.16
N GLU A 22 28.22 12.45 -6.01
CA GLU A 22 27.58 11.71 -4.92
C GLU A 22 26.41 12.45 -4.29
N VAL A 23 26.44 13.80 -4.28
CA VAL A 23 25.30 14.59 -3.76
C VAL A 23 24.10 14.43 -4.68
N PHE A 24 24.32 14.48 -6.01
CA PHE A 24 23.27 14.25 -6.98
C PHE A 24 22.76 12.80 -6.97
N HIS A 25 23.63 11.82 -6.76
CA HIS A 25 23.20 10.43 -6.58
C HIS A 25 22.34 10.26 -5.33
N ALA A 26 22.76 10.82 -4.19
CA ALA A 26 22.00 10.73 -2.95
C ALA A 26 20.62 11.38 -3.11
N LEU A 27 20.58 12.58 -3.70
CA LEU A 27 19.35 13.28 -4.02
C LEU A 27 18.45 12.46 -4.96
N GLY A 28 19.02 11.85 -5.99
CA GLY A 28 18.30 10.95 -6.91
C GLY A 28 17.64 9.78 -6.17
N TYR A 29 18.37 9.11 -5.26
CA TYR A 29 17.78 8.04 -4.45
C TYR A 29 16.64 8.51 -3.55
N PHE A 30 16.75 9.72 -2.96
CA PHE A 30 15.65 10.29 -2.17
C PHE A 30 14.42 10.61 -3.02
N ILE A 31 14.61 11.17 -4.21
CA ILE A 31 13.52 11.48 -5.15
C ILE A 31 12.84 10.19 -5.59
N ASP A 32 13.60 9.21 -6.05
CA ASP A 32 13.06 7.92 -6.52
C ASP A 32 12.26 7.23 -5.42
N ALA A 33 12.79 7.17 -4.21
CA ALA A 33 12.10 6.53 -3.09
C ALA A 33 10.85 7.32 -2.66
N TYR A 34 10.88 8.66 -2.74
CA TYR A 34 9.71 9.50 -2.49
C TYR A 34 8.60 9.24 -3.52
N VAL A 35 8.95 9.14 -4.81
CA VAL A 35 8.01 8.78 -5.90
C VAL A 35 7.42 7.40 -5.65
N GLU A 36 8.24 6.40 -5.32
CA GLU A 36 7.79 5.04 -5.04
C GLU A 36 6.85 4.97 -3.83
N PHE A 37 7.16 5.69 -2.74
CA PHE A 37 6.23 5.77 -1.62
C PHE A 37 4.88 6.35 -2.07
N GLY A 38 4.91 7.41 -2.86
CA GLY A 38 3.70 7.98 -3.44
C GLY A 38 2.89 6.96 -4.25
N GLN A 39 3.54 6.24 -5.18
CA GLN A 39 2.90 5.18 -5.96
C GLN A 39 2.30 4.08 -5.08
N ILE A 40 3.02 3.65 -4.03
CA ILE A 40 2.51 2.67 -3.05
C ILE A 40 1.22 3.18 -2.39
N MET A 41 1.13 4.48 -2.09
CA MET A 41 -0.08 5.08 -1.53
C MET A 41 -1.23 5.12 -2.54
N ALA A 42 -0.94 5.40 -3.81
CA ALA A 42 -1.91 5.39 -4.92
C ALA A 42 -2.50 3.99 -5.14
N ASP A 43 -1.61 3.00 -5.29
CA ASP A 43 -1.95 1.60 -5.49
C ASP A 43 -2.80 1.09 -4.33
N ALA A 44 -2.45 1.48 -3.09
CA ALA A 44 -3.19 1.07 -1.90
C ALA A 44 -4.66 1.48 -1.95
N ILE A 45 -5.00 2.61 -2.58
CA ILE A 45 -6.37 3.12 -2.71
C ILE A 45 -7.00 2.81 -4.07
N GLY A 46 -6.31 2.02 -4.91
CA GLY A 46 -6.74 1.68 -6.26
C GLY A 46 -6.94 2.91 -7.14
N ASP A 47 -6.12 3.95 -6.97
CA ASP A 47 -6.11 5.11 -7.86
C ASP A 47 -5.04 4.93 -8.93
N ASP A 48 -5.44 5.12 -10.18
CA ASP A 48 -4.56 5.14 -11.33
C ASP A 48 -3.96 6.56 -11.46
N LEU A 49 -3.22 6.98 -10.44
CA LEU A 49 -2.49 8.23 -10.46
C LEU A 49 -1.08 7.96 -10.98
N ASP A 50 -0.70 8.68 -12.03
CA ASP A 50 0.70 8.75 -12.45
C ASP A 50 1.49 9.56 -11.42
N PHE A 51 2.27 8.86 -10.60
CA PHE A 51 3.21 9.49 -9.68
C PHE A 51 4.46 9.94 -10.43
N GLU A 52 4.40 11.19 -10.89
CA GLU A 52 5.54 11.82 -11.54
C GLU A 52 6.05 13.01 -10.72
N ILE A 53 7.35 13.25 -10.85
CA ILE A 53 8.07 14.39 -10.32
C ILE A 53 8.94 14.94 -11.47
N GLN A 54 8.73 16.20 -11.87
CA GLN A 54 9.50 16.83 -12.94
C GLN A 54 10.37 17.97 -12.41
N LEU A 55 11.67 17.94 -12.71
CA LEU A 55 12.63 18.99 -12.33
C LEU A 55 12.26 20.33 -12.99
N THR A 56 12.06 21.38 -12.19
CA THR A 56 11.79 22.74 -12.70
C THR A 56 12.98 23.67 -12.55
N SER A 57 13.71 23.60 -11.43
CA SER A 57 14.86 24.46 -11.19
C SER A 57 15.80 23.89 -10.12
N VAL A 58 17.05 24.35 -10.16
CA VAL A 58 18.08 24.11 -9.15
C VAL A 58 18.59 25.47 -8.68
N THR A 59 18.69 25.68 -7.37
CA THR A 59 19.14 26.97 -6.78
C THR A 59 20.41 26.81 -5.94
N GLU A 60 21.09 27.92 -5.64
CA GLU A 60 22.45 27.96 -5.06
C GLU A 60 22.52 27.99 -3.52
N GLY A 61 23.73 27.77 -2.97
CA GLY A 61 24.07 27.81 -1.55
C GLY A 61 23.97 26.45 -0.86
N SER A 62 22.82 25.81 -1.01
CA SER A 62 22.56 24.38 -0.77
C SER A 62 21.92 23.83 -2.04
N ILE A 63 21.97 22.51 -2.28
CA ILE A 63 21.31 21.96 -3.47
C ILE A 63 19.82 21.89 -3.17
N LYS A 64 19.12 22.94 -3.58
CA LYS A 64 17.67 23.05 -3.53
C LYS A 64 17.12 22.77 -4.90
N VAL A 65 16.30 21.74 -4.99
CA VAL A 65 15.73 21.28 -6.24
C VAL A 65 14.23 21.33 -6.16
N ARG A 66 13.62 22.00 -7.12
CA ARG A 66 12.18 22.17 -7.20
C ARG A 66 11.60 21.24 -8.24
N PHE A 67 10.45 20.67 -7.89
CA PHE A 67 9.75 19.74 -8.74
C PHE A 67 8.26 20.07 -8.84
N LEU A 68 7.67 19.78 -9.98
CA LEU A 68 6.22 19.69 -10.12
C LEU A 68 5.74 18.40 -9.48
N LYS A 69 4.75 18.51 -8.60
CA LYS A 69 4.07 17.39 -7.95
C LYS A 69 2.79 17.08 -8.72
N PHE A 70 2.64 15.85 -9.21
CA PHE A 70 1.45 15.44 -9.97
C PHE A 70 0.43 14.65 -9.16
N PHE A 71 0.68 14.42 -7.86
CA PHE A 71 -0.19 13.67 -6.96
C PHE A 71 -0.90 14.53 -5.91
N ASP A 72 -2.01 14.02 -5.36
CA ASP A 72 -2.84 14.75 -4.40
C ASP A 72 -2.36 14.64 -2.93
N ALA A 73 -3.01 15.38 -2.03
CA ALA A 73 -2.62 15.44 -0.62
C ALA A 73 -2.89 14.13 0.15
N ILE A 74 -3.82 13.30 -0.30
CA ILE A 74 -4.17 12.04 0.37
C ILE A 74 -3.08 11.01 0.14
N THR A 75 -2.64 10.92 -1.11
CA THR A 75 -1.59 9.99 -1.52
C THR A 75 -0.19 10.56 -1.32
N SER A 76 -0.06 11.68 -0.60
CA SER A 76 1.24 12.27 -0.25
C SER A 76 2.05 11.34 0.66
N PRO A 77 3.32 11.04 0.31
CA PRO A 77 4.17 10.15 1.11
C PRO A 77 4.73 10.81 2.37
N ASP A 78 4.54 12.13 2.54
CA ASP A 78 5.15 12.96 3.59
C ASP A 78 5.03 12.37 5.00
N ILE A 79 3.81 11.98 5.40
CA ILE A 79 3.56 11.41 6.73
C ILE A 79 4.19 10.03 6.87
N PHE A 80 4.22 9.24 5.79
CA PHE A 80 4.91 7.95 5.78
C PHE A 80 6.39 8.17 6.10
N ILE A 81 7.03 9.08 5.37
CA ILE A 81 8.45 9.39 5.52
C ILE A 81 8.74 9.94 6.93
N CYS A 82 7.87 10.80 7.47
CA CYS A 82 7.98 11.29 8.84
C CYS A 82 7.97 10.16 9.88
N ASP A 83 7.24 9.08 9.62
CA ASP A 83 7.14 7.91 10.50
C ASP A 83 8.36 6.97 10.40
N LEU A 84 9.23 7.15 9.41
CA LEU A 84 10.48 6.39 9.31
C LEU A 84 11.50 6.90 10.32
N LYS A 85 11.55 6.24 11.47
CA LYS A 85 12.47 6.55 12.58
C LYS A 85 13.18 5.29 13.05
N GLY A 86 14.47 5.43 13.38
CA GLY A 86 15.27 4.33 13.93
C GLY A 86 15.51 3.20 12.94
N GLU A 87 15.20 1.96 13.31
CA GLU A 87 15.52 0.78 12.52
C GLU A 87 14.31 -0.12 12.29
N ILE A 88 14.17 -0.62 11.06
CA ILE A 88 13.20 -1.67 10.69
C ILE A 88 13.98 -2.86 10.12
N GLY A 89 13.97 -3.96 10.86
CA GLY A 89 14.73 -5.18 10.53
C GLY A 89 13.89 -6.44 10.35
N THR A 90 12.64 -6.44 10.82
CA THR A 90 11.76 -7.62 10.78
C THR A 90 10.44 -7.36 10.05
N LEU A 91 9.79 -8.44 9.60
CA LEU A 91 8.48 -8.35 8.93
C LEU A 91 7.42 -7.76 9.87
N ASP A 92 7.43 -8.12 11.15
CA ASP A 92 6.48 -7.57 12.13
C ASP A 92 6.64 -6.05 12.31
N GLN A 93 7.88 -5.54 12.32
CA GLN A 93 8.16 -4.10 12.40
C GLN A 93 7.69 -3.38 11.13
N LEU A 94 7.95 -3.96 9.97
CA LEU A 94 7.46 -3.45 8.69
C LEU A 94 5.93 -3.38 8.66
N GLN A 95 5.27 -4.46 9.06
CA GLN A 95 3.81 -4.57 9.12
C GLN A 95 3.18 -3.59 10.12
N ALA A 96 3.86 -3.31 11.23
CA ALA A 96 3.39 -2.28 12.16
C ALA A 96 3.38 -0.89 11.51
N VAL A 97 4.41 -0.55 10.72
CA VAL A 97 4.47 0.71 9.98
C VAL A 97 3.41 0.76 8.89
N THR A 98 3.28 -0.28 8.05
CA THR A 98 2.29 -0.30 6.97
C THR A 98 0.85 -0.33 7.50
N ALA A 99 0.57 -1.03 8.61
CA ALA A 99 -0.73 -1.02 9.27
C ALA A 99 -1.10 0.39 9.79
N LYS A 100 -0.13 1.13 10.36
CA LYS A 100 -0.34 2.52 10.77
C LYS A 100 -0.70 3.40 9.58
N GLN A 101 -0.02 3.23 8.45
CA GLN A 101 -0.28 4.00 7.23
C GLN A 101 -1.61 3.62 6.57
N ASN A 102 -1.97 2.33 6.53
CA ASN A 102 -3.29 1.87 6.07
C ASN A 102 -4.40 2.50 6.91
N LYS A 103 -4.25 2.51 8.24
CA LYS A 103 -5.22 3.16 9.13
C LYS A 103 -5.36 4.66 8.83
N ARG A 104 -4.24 5.38 8.68
CA ARG A 104 -4.24 6.81 8.31
C ARG A 104 -4.97 7.03 6.99
N LEU A 105 -4.66 6.25 5.95
CA LEU A 105 -5.33 6.35 4.66
C LEU A 105 -6.83 6.11 4.81
N SER A 106 -7.23 5.05 5.52
CA SER A 106 -8.64 4.74 5.76
C SER A 106 -9.38 5.90 6.41
N GLU A 107 -8.79 6.54 7.42
CA GLU A 107 -9.36 7.71 8.10
C GLU A 107 -9.44 8.92 7.17
N THR A 108 -8.42 9.15 6.34
CA THR A 108 -8.34 10.27 5.39
C THR A 108 -9.33 10.10 4.22
N LEU A 109 -9.57 8.88 3.76
CA LEU A 109 -10.53 8.59 2.70
C LEU A 109 -11.98 8.75 3.20
N LYS A 110 -12.26 8.37 4.46
CA LYS A 110 -13.59 8.55 5.06
C LYS A 110 -14.00 10.02 5.17
N SER A 111 -13.04 10.92 5.38
CA SER A 111 -13.30 12.36 5.44
C SER A 111 -13.31 13.04 4.08
N ASN A 112 -13.02 12.30 2.98
CA ASN A 112 -12.94 12.86 1.64
C ASN A 112 -14.01 12.27 0.71
N ASN A 113 -14.90 13.15 0.22
CA ASN A 113 -15.99 12.76 -0.70
C ASN A 113 -15.50 12.19 -2.05
N LYS A 114 -14.25 12.45 -2.46
CA LYS A 114 -13.68 11.93 -3.73
C LYS A 114 -13.47 10.41 -3.69
N TYR A 115 -13.24 9.85 -2.50
CA TYR A 115 -12.82 8.45 -2.34
C TYR A 115 -13.65 7.68 -1.30
N SER A 116 -14.74 8.27 -0.78
CA SER A 116 -15.59 7.70 0.28
C SER A 116 -16.24 6.35 -0.11
N GLU A 117 -16.36 6.08 -1.41
CA GLU A 117 -16.88 4.83 -1.96
C GLU A 117 -15.80 3.77 -2.22
N ARG A 118 -14.51 4.13 -2.17
CA ARG A 118 -13.42 3.22 -2.52
C ARG A 118 -13.07 2.20 -1.42
N ILE A 119 -12.37 1.15 -1.86
CA ILE A 119 -11.94 -0.01 -1.09
C ILE A 119 -11.06 0.43 0.10
N GLU A 120 -11.09 -0.34 1.19
CA GLU A 120 -10.19 -0.12 2.32
C GLU A 120 -8.72 -0.22 1.86
N PRO A 121 -7.89 0.79 2.12
CA PRO A 121 -6.54 0.86 1.61
C PRO A 121 -5.71 -0.35 2.01
N THR A 122 -4.91 -0.85 1.07
CA THR A 122 -4.01 -1.98 1.33
C THR A 122 -2.64 -1.71 0.74
N ILE A 123 -1.73 -1.21 1.58
CA ILE A 123 -0.32 -1.05 1.26
C ILE A 123 0.34 -2.41 1.08
N ASN A 124 1.15 -2.55 0.03
CA ASN A 124 1.94 -3.73 -0.27
C ASN A 124 3.26 -3.72 0.52
N ASP A 125 3.37 -4.59 1.52
CA ASP A 125 4.56 -4.67 2.39
C ASP A 125 5.85 -4.93 1.61
N LEU A 126 5.82 -5.74 0.54
CA LEU A 126 7.01 -6.03 -0.26
C LEU A 126 7.52 -4.77 -0.97
N ASN A 127 6.60 -4.00 -1.58
CA ASN A 127 6.96 -2.76 -2.24
C ASN A 127 7.55 -1.77 -1.22
N VAL A 128 6.96 -1.68 -0.03
CA VAL A 128 7.51 -0.86 1.06
C VAL A 128 8.91 -1.34 1.44
N ALA A 129 9.14 -2.65 1.62
CA ALA A 129 10.45 -3.17 1.97
C ALA A 129 11.53 -2.82 0.94
N LEU A 130 11.20 -2.93 -0.36
CA LEU A 130 12.09 -2.55 -1.46
C LEU A 130 12.37 -1.04 -1.47
N THR A 131 11.35 -0.20 -1.27
CA THR A 131 11.51 1.25 -1.19
C THR A 131 12.30 1.66 0.06
N LEU A 132 12.14 0.98 1.19
CA LEU A 132 12.94 1.22 2.40
C LEU A 132 14.41 0.82 2.24
N GLU A 133 14.70 -0.23 1.48
CA GLU A 133 16.06 -0.58 1.07
C GLU A 133 16.68 0.57 0.26
N LYS A 134 15.95 1.11 -0.74
CA LYS A 134 16.37 2.27 -1.52
C LYS A 134 16.57 3.53 -0.65
N TRP A 135 15.63 3.83 0.24
CA TRP A 135 15.74 4.95 1.18
C TRP A 135 16.97 4.82 2.08
N THR A 136 17.28 3.60 2.50
CA THR A 136 18.50 3.30 3.27
C THR A 136 19.77 3.51 2.46
N LEU A 137 19.76 3.18 1.16
CA LEU A 137 20.87 3.52 0.26
C LEU A 137 21.05 5.04 0.15
N ALA A 138 19.97 5.81 0.05
CA ALA A 138 20.01 7.28 0.05
C ALA A 138 20.69 7.81 1.33
N ASN A 139 20.22 7.35 2.50
CA ASN A 139 20.79 7.71 3.80
C ASN A 139 22.27 7.32 3.94
N LYS A 140 22.71 6.21 3.34
CA LYS A 140 24.13 5.77 3.36
C LYS A 140 25.06 6.65 2.53
N GLN A 141 24.53 7.45 1.59
CA GLN A 141 25.33 8.37 0.79
C GLN A 141 25.55 9.74 1.45
N LEU A 142 24.81 10.02 2.53
CA LEU A 142 24.99 11.21 3.32
C LEU A 142 26.26 11.12 4.17
N GLN A 143 26.99 12.23 4.24
CA GLN A 143 28.04 12.43 5.25
C GLN A 143 27.42 12.83 6.59
N GLN A 144 28.20 12.73 7.67
CA GLN A 144 27.71 12.90 9.04
C GLN A 144 27.12 14.29 9.32
N ASP A 145 27.60 15.32 8.62
CA ASP A 145 27.17 16.72 8.74
C ASP A 145 26.13 17.13 7.68
N GLU A 146 25.66 16.18 6.86
CA GLU A 146 24.70 16.44 5.80
C GLU A 146 23.27 16.12 6.24
N SER A 147 22.33 16.87 5.67
CA SER A 147 20.91 16.64 5.89
C SER A 147 20.12 16.90 4.62
N ILE A 148 18.93 16.32 4.57
CA ILE A 148 17.96 16.56 3.52
C ILE A 148 16.60 16.83 4.15
N THR A 149 15.88 17.81 3.60
CA THR A 149 14.49 18.09 3.95
C THR A 149 13.64 18.19 2.71
N ILE A 150 12.37 17.86 2.83
CA ILE A 150 11.39 17.92 1.75
C ILE A 150 10.24 18.82 2.20
N GLY A 151 9.70 19.67 1.34
CA GLY A 151 8.52 20.46 1.68
C GLY A 151 7.92 21.15 0.47
N ASP A 152 6.74 21.72 0.63
CA ASP A 152 6.17 22.57 -0.42
C ASP A 152 7.03 23.85 -0.60
N VAL A 153 7.02 24.43 -1.80
CA VAL A 153 7.69 25.71 -2.03
C VAL A 153 7.14 26.79 -1.09
N ASP A 154 8.05 27.54 -0.47
CA ASP A 154 7.75 28.56 0.55
C ASP A 154 7.00 28.03 1.79
N ALA A 155 7.07 26.72 2.04
CA ALA A 155 6.53 26.08 3.23
C ALA A 155 6.96 26.83 4.50
N LEU A 156 5.97 27.18 5.33
CA LEU A 156 6.23 27.56 6.73
C LEU A 156 7.02 26.42 7.41
N PRO A 157 7.85 26.72 8.44
CA PRO A 157 8.71 25.72 9.09
C PRO A 157 8.00 24.42 9.54
N GLY A 158 6.68 24.45 9.75
CA GLY A 158 5.86 23.28 10.10
C GLY A 158 5.49 22.34 8.94
N ASN A 159 5.68 22.77 7.69
CA ASN A 159 5.38 21.99 6.47
C ASN A 159 6.64 21.36 5.86
N VAL A 160 7.76 21.38 6.59
CA VAL A 160 9.02 20.78 6.18
C VAL A 160 9.16 19.40 6.82
N ILE A 161 9.27 18.38 5.98
CA ILE A 161 9.50 16.99 6.34
C ILE A 161 10.96 16.84 6.73
N SER A 162 11.20 16.57 8.02
CA SER A 162 12.52 16.28 8.55
C SER A 162 12.81 14.78 8.43
N ILE A 163 13.79 14.45 7.61
CA ILE A 163 14.23 13.08 7.36
C ILE A 163 15.15 12.65 8.49
N ASP A 164 14.87 11.48 9.09
CA ASP A 164 15.82 10.83 9.97
C ASP A 164 16.93 10.20 9.13
N THR A 165 18.06 10.91 9.01
CA THR A 165 19.23 10.44 8.25
C THR A 165 19.91 9.23 8.90
N SER A 166 19.57 8.93 10.16
CA SER A 166 20.01 7.72 10.86
C SER A 166 19.10 6.52 10.62
N PHE A 167 17.91 6.72 10.01
CA PHE A 167 16.99 5.62 9.73
C PHE A 167 17.64 4.53 8.87
N ARG A 168 17.47 3.26 9.25
CA ARG A 168 17.97 2.11 8.50
C ARG A 168 16.90 1.02 8.37
N PHE A 169 16.76 0.51 7.16
CA PHE A 169 16.17 -0.79 6.92
C PHE A 169 17.28 -1.84 6.90
N THR A 170 17.29 -2.71 7.91
CA THR A 170 18.26 -3.80 8.08
C THR A 170 17.69 -5.16 7.67
N GLY A 171 16.41 -5.17 7.32
CA GLY A 171 15.72 -6.31 6.75
C GLY A 171 16.26 -6.71 5.40
N SER A 172 16.05 -7.97 5.04
CA SER A 172 16.20 -8.44 3.65
C SER A 172 14.82 -8.74 3.09
N PRO A 173 14.34 -8.02 2.07
CA PRO A 173 13.05 -8.32 1.44
C PRO A 173 13.03 -9.77 0.94
N LYS A 174 14.14 -10.25 0.38
CA LYS A 174 14.25 -11.65 -0.05
C LYS A 174 14.00 -12.64 1.09
N GLU A 175 14.58 -12.42 2.27
CA GLU A 175 14.38 -13.33 3.41
C GLU A 175 13.02 -13.13 4.11
N MET A 176 12.55 -11.90 4.21
CA MET A 176 11.26 -11.56 4.81
C MET A 176 10.09 -12.17 4.02
N PHE A 177 10.19 -12.14 2.70
CA PHE A 177 9.15 -12.59 1.79
C PHE A 177 9.47 -13.95 1.16
N LYS A 178 10.46 -14.71 1.66
CA LYS A 178 10.85 -16.03 1.10
C LYS A 178 9.72 -17.07 1.09
N ASN A 179 8.77 -16.90 2.00
CA ASN A 179 7.61 -17.77 2.14
C ASN A 179 6.40 -17.24 1.36
N PHE A 180 6.51 -16.10 0.68
CA PHE A 180 5.44 -15.59 -0.17
C PHE A 180 5.27 -16.49 -1.40
N VAL A 181 4.05 -16.98 -1.60
CA VAL A 181 3.70 -17.93 -2.67
C VAL A 181 3.10 -17.20 -3.86
N GLY A 182 2.28 -16.17 -3.61
CA GLY A 182 1.67 -15.38 -4.67
C GLY A 182 0.53 -14.50 -4.20
N LYS A 183 -0.05 -13.76 -5.15
CA LYS A 183 -1.26 -12.95 -4.97
C LYS A 183 -2.37 -13.51 -5.83
N HIS A 184 -3.58 -13.45 -5.31
CA HIS A 184 -4.80 -13.61 -6.08
C HIS A 184 -5.49 -12.25 -6.15
N ASP A 185 -5.88 -11.86 -7.35
CA ASP A 185 -6.79 -10.75 -7.59
C ASP A 185 -7.65 -11.12 -8.81
N GLY A 186 -8.93 -11.36 -8.58
CA GLY A 186 -9.85 -11.74 -9.65
C GLY A 186 -11.04 -12.56 -9.16
N GLU A 187 -11.72 -13.17 -10.11
CA GLU A 187 -12.90 -13.97 -9.84
C GLU A 187 -12.55 -15.34 -9.24
N GLU A 188 -13.31 -15.74 -8.22
CA GLU A 188 -13.26 -17.07 -7.67
C GLU A 188 -14.62 -17.53 -7.14
N TYR A 189 -14.80 -18.86 -7.14
CA TYR A 189 -15.93 -19.53 -6.53
C TYR A 189 -15.58 -19.92 -5.11
N VAL A 190 -16.36 -19.43 -4.15
CA VAL A 190 -16.13 -19.69 -2.73
C VAL A 190 -17.35 -20.26 -2.03
N ASP A 191 -17.12 -21.25 -1.18
CA ASP A 191 -18.12 -21.73 -0.23
C ASP A 191 -18.12 -20.83 1.01
N VAL A 192 -19.32 -20.43 1.45
CA VAL A 192 -19.46 -19.67 2.69
C VAL A 192 -19.52 -20.63 3.88
N ILE A 193 -18.41 -20.71 4.63
CA ILE A 193 -18.33 -21.56 5.83
C ILE A 193 -19.10 -20.93 6.99
N ARG A 194 -18.91 -19.63 7.21
CA ARG A 194 -19.61 -18.87 8.27
C ARG A 194 -19.55 -17.38 8.00
N SER A 195 -20.61 -16.67 8.35
CA SER A 195 -20.56 -15.24 8.64
C SER A 195 -20.40 -15.06 10.14
N TYR A 196 -19.50 -14.18 10.59
CA TYR A 196 -19.40 -13.85 12.01
C TYR A 196 -19.10 -12.37 12.24
N HIS A 197 -19.66 -11.85 13.31
CA HIS A 197 -19.43 -10.48 13.74
C HIS A 197 -18.21 -10.43 14.65
N ARG A 198 -17.23 -9.56 14.36
CA ARG A 198 -16.07 -9.32 15.24
C ARG A 198 -15.69 -7.84 15.24
N GLY A 199 -15.98 -7.15 16.34
CA GLY A 199 -15.84 -5.69 16.42
C GLY A 199 -16.86 -4.99 15.52
N ASP A 200 -16.52 -3.84 14.93
CA ASP A 200 -17.42 -3.05 14.07
C ASP A 200 -17.44 -3.51 12.58
N GLN A 201 -16.89 -4.70 12.27
CA GLN A 201 -16.77 -5.21 10.90
C GLN A 201 -17.29 -6.65 10.77
N TYR A 202 -17.98 -6.93 9.65
CA TYR A 202 -18.42 -8.28 9.27
C TYR A 202 -17.26 -9.05 8.65
N MET A 203 -16.85 -10.15 9.29
CA MET A 203 -15.82 -11.04 8.78
C MET A 203 -16.47 -12.35 8.35
N TRP A 204 -16.31 -12.70 7.08
CA TRP A 204 -16.82 -13.92 6.49
C TRP A 204 -15.69 -14.92 6.35
N ARG A 205 -15.97 -16.21 6.59
CA ARG A 205 -15.03 -17.29 6.34
C ARG A 205 -15.43 -18.00 5.07
N PHE A 206 -14.49 -18.06 4.14
CA PHE A 206 -14.64 -18.63 2.83
C PHE A 206 -13.72 -19.83 2.65
N GLN A 207 -14.09 -20.75 1.76
CA GLN A 207 -13.19 -21.74 1.18
C GLN A 207 -13.25 -21.61 -0.33
N ASN A 208 -12.09 -21.36 -0.97
CA ASN A 208 -12.00 -21.41 -2.43
C ASN A 208 -12.20 -22.87 -2.91
N ARG A 209 -13.13 -23.08 -3.85
CA ARG A 209 -13.46 -24.43 -4.34
C ARG A 209 -12.34 -25.12 -5.11
N LYS A 210 -11.53 -24.35 -5.84
CA LYS A 210 -10.44 -24.83 -6.69
C LYS A 210 -9.17 -25.14 -5.88
N THR A 211 -8.75 -24.21 -5.03
CA THR A 211 -7.50 -24.31 -4.28
C THR A 211 -7.67 -24.95 -2.90
N ARG A 212 -8.91 -25.06 -2.42
CA ARG A 212 -9.26 -25.50 -1.06
C ARG A 212 -8.68 -24.62 0.05
N LEU A 213 -8.15 -23.44 -0.30
CA LEU A 213 -7.66 -22.49 0.68
C LEU A 213 -8.84 -21.89 1.44
N GLU A 214 -8.73 -21.91 2.77
CA GLU A 214 -9.68 -21.26 3.66
C GLU A 214 -9.13 -19.93 4.13
N TYR A 215 -9.98 -18.93 4.17
CA TYR A 215 -9.58 -17.60 4.59
C TYR A 215 -10.74 -16.83 5.20
N ASN A 216 -10.41 -15.84 6.04
CA ASN A 216 -11.41 -14.90 6.55
C ASN A 216 -11.24 -13.59 5.80
N ALA A 217 -12.32 -13.04 5.25
CA ALA A 217 -12.32 -11.78 4.54
C ALA A 217 -13.59 -10.97 4.85
N PRO A 218 -13.50 -9.64 4.95
CA PRO A 218 -14.67 -8.79 4.89
C PRO A 218 -15.19 -8.70 3.46
N ILE A 219 -16.51 -8.56 3.32
CA ILE A 219 -17.13 -8.16 2.05
C ILE A 219 -17.13 -6.64 1.99
N LYS A 220 -16.58 -6.08 0.90
CA LYS A 220 -16.52 -4.64 0.64
C LYS A 220 -17.62 -4.16 -0.31
N HIS A 221 -18.37 -5.09 -0.91
CA HIS A 221 -19.52 -4.80 -1.75
C HIS A 221 -20.68 -4.21 -0.91
N LYS A 222 -20.68 -2.89 -0.70
CA LYS A 222 -21.62 -2.18 0.21
C LYS A 222 -23.08 -2.41 -0.14
N LYS A 223 -23.44 -2.28 -1.42
CA LYS A 223 -24.81 -2.46 -1.92
C LYS A 223 -25.31 -3.88 -1.61
N TRP A 224 -24.55 -4.89 -2.03
CA TRP A 224 -24.89 -6.28 -1.77
C TRP A 224 -24.99 -6.61 -0.28
N LEU A 225 -24.10 -6.06 0.55
CA LEU A 225 -24.19 -6.23 2.01
C LEU A 225 -25.46 -5.61 2.60
N GLN A 226 -25.86 -4.44 2.12
CA GLN A 226 -27.12 -3.83 2.53
C GLN A 226 -28.31 -4.71 2.15
N GLU A 227 -28.36 -5.16 0.89
CA GLU A 227 -29.39 -6.06 0.38
C GLU A 227 -29.41 -7.40 1.15
N PHE A 228 -28.26 -7.92 1.55
CA PHE A 228 -28.15 -9.10 2.41
C PHE A 228 -28.75 -8.85 3.81
N HIS A 229 -28.44 -7.71 4.45
CA HIS A 229 -29.01 -7.37 5.76
C HIS A 229 -30.52 -7.11 5.72
N GLU A 230 -31.01 -6.55 4.62
CA GLU A 230 -32.44 -6.34 4.37
C GLU A 230 -33.16 -7.65 4.00
N GLY A 231 -32.43 -8.76 3.85
CA GLY A 231 -32.97 -10.08 3.53
C GLY A 231 -33.32 -10.28 2.05
N ILE A 232 -32.93 -9.33 1.18
CA ILE A 232 -33.08 -9.41 -0.28
C ILE A 232 -32.16 -10.49 -0.83
N HIS A 233 -30.90 -10.53 -0.35
CA HIS A 233 -30.00 -11.65 -0.58
C HIS A 233 -30.00 -12.59 0.60
N GLN A 234 -30.17 -13.88 0.33
CA GLN A 234 -30.00 -14.93 1.33
C GLN A 234 -28.83 -15.82 0.91
N VAL A 235 -27.95 -16.15 1.84
CA VAL A 235 -26.83 -17.06 1.61
C VAL A 235 -26.89 -18.15 2.67
N ASN A 236 -27.15 -19.38 2.23
CA ASN A 236 -27.17 -20.55 3.08
C ASN A 236 -25.78 -21.21 3.15
N PRO A 237 -25.52 -22.06 4.15
CA PRO A 237 -24.24 -22.79 4.26
C PRO A 237 -23.88 -23.68 3.07
N VAL A 238 -24.85 -23.98 2.20
CA VAL A 238 -24.67 -24.79 0.98
C VAL A 238 -24.51 -23.94 -0.28
N ASP A 239 -24.68 -22.63 -0.17
CA ASP A 239 -24.61 -21.71 -1.29
C ASP A 239 -23.15 -21.33 -1.57
N CYS A 240 -22.85 -21.15 -2.86
CA CYS A 240 -21.57 -20.70 -3.34
C CYS A 240 -21.69 -19.25 -3.78
N LEU A 241 -20.66 -18.45 -3.54
CA LEU A 241 -20.56 -17.12 -4.10
C LEU A 241 -19.58 -17.13 -5.25
N LEU A 242 -19.97 -16.53 -6.38
CA LEU A 242 -19.01 -16.02 -7.36
C LEU A 242 -18.63 -14.62 -6.90
N ILE A 243 -17.35 -14.42 -6.61
CA ILE A 243 -16.84 -13.17 -6.05
C ILE A 243 -15.60 -12.71 -6.82
N HIS A 244 -15.38 -11.40 -6.84
CA HIS A 244 -14.06 -10.85 -7.09
C HIS A 244 -13.38 -10.63 -5.74
N SER A 245 -12.26 -11.33 -5.48
CA SER A 245 -11.50 -11.19 -4.25
C SER A 245 -10.04 -10.83 -4.51
N SER A 246 -9.38 -10.33 -3.47
CA SER A 246 -7.95 -10.01 -3.50
C SER A 246 -7.31 -10.49 -2.20
N TYR A 247 -6.23 -11.28 -2.30
CA TYR A 247 -5.49 -11.79 -1.15
C TYR A 247 -4.06 -12.22 -1.49
N GLU A 248 -3.26 -12.43 -0.45
CA GLU A 248 -1.91 -12.95 -0.53
C GLU A 248 -1.84 -14.39 0.01
N VAL A 249 -1.01 -15.23 -0.60
CA VAL A 249 -0.76 -16.59 -0.15
C VAL A 249 0.67 -16.68 0.36
N TRP A 250 0.81 -17.16 1.59
CA TRP A 250 2.08 -17.33 2.29
C TRP A 250 2.22 -18.76 2.79
N ARG A 251 3.42 -19.30 2.71
CA ARG A 251 3.76 -20.64 3.23
C ARG A 251 4.21 -20.55 4.68
N ILE A 252 3.30 -20.89 5.60
CA ILE A 252 3.55 -20.87 7.05
C ILE A 252 3.58 -22.31 7.56
N ASN A 253 4.69 -22.73 8.19
CA ASN A 253 4.89 -24.10 8.68
C ASN A 253 4.65 -25.17 7.60
N GLY A 254 5.06 -24.89 6.36
CA GLY A 254 4.89 -25.80 5.22
C GLY A 254 3.47 -25.83 4.63
N LYS A 255 2.53 -25.02 5.14
CA LYS A 255 1.16 -24.92 4.64
C LYS A 255 0.88 -23.55 4.03
N ASP A 256 0.26 -23.55 2.86
CA ASP A 256 -0.20 -22.33 2.20
C ASP A 256 -1.37 -21.72 3.01
N THR A 257 -1.22 -20.46 3.37
CA THR A 257 -2.09 -19.70 4.26
C THR A 257 -2.41 -18.38 3.59
N VAL A 258 -3.68 -18.01 3.58
CA VAL A 258 -4.15 -16.76 2.99
C VAL A 258 -4.08 -15.63 4.00
N THR A 259 -3.57 -14.47 3.59
CA THR A 259 -3.49 -13.23 4.37
C THR A 259 -4.04 -12.05 3.57
N ASN A 260 -4.38 -10.96 4.26
CA ASN A 260 -4.85 -9.70 3.65
C ASN A 260 -6.06 -9.87 2.72
N ALA A 261 -6.91 -10.87 2.97
CA ALA A 261 -8.03 -11.18 2.10
C ALA A 261 -9.17 -10.18 2.22
N LYS A 262 -9.72 -9.78 1.08
CA LYS A 262 -10.90 -8.94 0.94
C LYS A 262 -11.74 -9.40 -0.24
N VAL A 263 -13.07 -9.40 -0.07
CA VAL A 263 -14.02 -9.59 -1.17
C VAL A 263 -14.41 -8.22 -1.68
N LEU A 264 -14.02 -7.90 -2.91
CA LEU A 264 -14.26 -6.61 -3.54
C LEU A 264 -15.70 -6.52 -4.05
N GLU A 265 -16.13 -7.55 -4.74
CA GLU A 265 -17.46 -7.65 -5.33
C GLU A 265 -18.04 -9.05 -5.10
N VAL A 266 -19.35 -9.10 -4.85
CA VAL A 266 -20.13 -10.33 -4.93
C VAL A 266 -20.90 -10.26 -6.24
N ILE A 267 -20.52 -11.12 -7.18
CA ILE A 267 -21.03 -11.13 -8.55
C ILE A 267 -22.32 -11.93 -8.61
N ASP A 268 -22.33 -13.11 -7.97
CA ASP A 268 -23.49 -13.99 -7.96
C ASP A 268 -23.59 -14.88 -6.72
N VAL A 269 -24.81 -15.31 -6.39
CA VAL A 269 -25.12 -16.28 -5.33
C VAL A 269 -25.68 -17.54 -5.98
N ILE A 270 -24.84 -18.56 -6.07
CA ILE A 270 -25.17 -19.84 -6.69
C ILE A 270 -25.79 -20.75 -5.61
N LYS A 271 -27.06 -21.07 -5.78
CA LYS A 271 -27.82 -21.85 -4.80
C LYS A 271 -27.41 -23.32 -4.84
N GLY A 272 -27.21 -23.90 -3.67
CA GLY A 272 -26.81 -25.32 -3.54
C GLY A 272 -27.85 -26.33 -4.07
N SER A 273 -29.05 -25.88 -4.45
CA SER A 273 -30.11 -26.69 -5.06
C SER A 273 -30.03 -26.79 -6.59
N ASP A 274 -29.17 -26.02 -7.24
CA ASP A 274 -28.99 -26.12 -8.69
C ASP A 274 -28.08 -27.30 -9.00
N TYR A 275 -28.68 -28.35 -9.55
CA TYR A 275 -27.97 -29.48 -10.12
C TYR A 275 -26.89 -28.96 -11.07
N GLN A 276 -25.62 -29.22 -10.72
CA GLN A 276 -24.51 -29.11 -11.63
C GLN A 276 -24.80 -30.01 -12.84
N HIS A 277 -25.21 -29.43 -13.96
CA HIS A 277 -24.95 -30.09 -15.24
C HIS A 277 -23.44 -30.06 -15.43
N GLU A 278 -22.83 -31.22 -15.23
CA GLU A 278 -21.50 -31.54 -15.72
C GLU A 278 -21.39 -31.05 -17.18
N ILE A 279 -20.60 -30.01 -17.44
CA ILE A 279 -19.93 -29.89 -18.72
C ILE A 279 -18.57 -30.54 -18.52
N ILE A 280 -18.59 -31.88 -18.58
CA ILE A 280 -17.42 -32.62 -19.03
C ILE A 280 -17.43 -32.47 -20.55
N GLU A 281 -16.67 -31.52 -21.08
CA GLU A 281 -16.10 -31.70 -22.42
C GLU A 281 -14.68 -32.24 -22.22
N ARG A 282 -14.56 -33.55 -22.43
CA ARG A 282 -13.32 -34.22 -22.84
C ARG A 282 -13.28 -34.15 -24.36
N ASP A 283 -12.42 -33.32 -24.91
CA ASP A 283 -11.12 -33.68 -25.53
C ASP A 283 -10.38 -32.41 -26.00
#